data_AF-A0A9J6HCJ4-F1
#
_entry.id   AF-A0A9J6HCJ4-F1
#
_cell.length_a   1.000
_cell.length_b   1.000
_cell.length_c   1.000
_cell.angle_alpha   90.00
_cell.angle_beta   90.00
_cell.angle_gamma   90.00
#
_symmetry.space_group_name_H-M   'P 1'
#
loop_
_entity.id
_entity.type
_entity.pdbx_description
1 polymer ?
#
loop_
_entity_poly.entity_id
_entity_poly.type
_entity_poly.pdbx_seq_one_letter_code
_entity_poly.pdbx_strand_id
1 'polypeptide(L)'
;MKEEELSASLQKPLMYNRLLPYSASIDDEAEKLFAEIKMNLGRCVALREVTPVAGYWLAQLHSFLELYGYHFTKTDHIVLVEFLLELLVIRGLDLVIVGQLAHAISLLLKRRELLSRDQLCIQWRPLYELYERLECSRDRELGLLRPPANLATRLETMVACCRVYFSAASTIEMLEEWLPLLCPFDRSMQKAMAYFQLFLPTTLPPDQHGLGFRLWFDNFIEIWENSHNSPEWENAKLHNVLFHLPTQVVRRLHRERYQQVSWEQPPPESHRMSDADVADFVQCLAPVVLVTMGYEGEHPGAAFALHELASLRPDMVIPPVLERTPLPDEFTLLKLPYCERE
;
A
#
# COMPACT_ATOMS: atom_id res chain seq x y z
N MET A 1 -10.25 15.65 -30.94
CA MET A 1 -11.02 16.64 -30.14
C MET A 1 -11.32 16.18 -28.71
N LYS A 2 -12.27 15.28 -28.41
CA LYS A 2 -12.55 14.90 -27.00
C LYS A 2 -11.40 14.16 -26.26
N GLU A 3 -10.60 13.36 -26.95
CA GLU A 3 -9.45 12.66 -26.35
C GLU A 3 -8.22 13.58 -26.17
N GLU A 4 -8.02 14.55 -27.06
CA GLU A 4 -6.94 15.54 -26.95
C GLU A 4 -7.20 16.57 -25.85
N GLU A 5 -8.45 17.00 -25.64
CA GLU A 5 -8.81 17.87 -24.51
C GLU A 5 -8.69 17.15 -23.15
N LEU A 6 -8.93 15.83 -23.10
CA LEU A 6 -8.70 15.03 -21.90
C LEU A 6 -7.20 14.86 -21.60
N SER A 7 -6.37 14.72 -22.65
CA SER A 7 -4.91 14.63 -22.53
C SER A 7 -4.28 15.90 -21.94
N ALA A 8 -4.87 17.07 -22.17
CA ALA A 8 -4.40 18.34 -21.64
C ALA A 8 -4.90 18.64 -20.22
N SER A 9 -5.85 17.87 -19.69
CA SER A 9 -6.43 18.10 -18.36
C SER A 9 -5.51 17.64 -17.23
N LEU A 10 -5.41 18.46 -16.17
CA LEU A 10 -4.70 18.10 -14.94
C LEU A 10 -5.40 16.92 -14.26
N GLN A 11 -4.65 15.98 -13.71
CA GLN A 11 -5.20 14.76 -13.12
C GLN A 11 -5.96 15.01 -11.80
N LYS A 12 -5.22 15.32 -10.73
CA LYS A 12 -5.80 15.41 -9.38
C LYS A 12 -5.03 16.43 -8.53
N PRO A 13 -5.20 17.73 -8.80
CA PRO A 13 -4.59 18.79 -8.00
C PRO A 13 -5.15 18.77 -6.57
N LEU A 14 -4.39 19.29 -5.61
CA LEU A 14 -4.79 19.35 -4.21
C LEU A 14 -5.96 20.34 -4.03
N MET A 15 -7.11 19.83 -3.58
CA MET A 15 -8.34 20.62 -3.50
C MET A 15 -8.21 21.84 -2.57
N TYR A 16 -7.42 21.72 -1.50
CA TYR A 16 -7.23 22.77 -0.50
C TYR A 16 -6.49 24.01 -1.05
N ASN A 17 -5.74 23.88 -2.15
CA ASN A 17 -5.05 25.02 -2.75
C ASN A 17 -6.01 26.08 -3.27
N ARG A 18 -7.23 25.69 -3.64
CA ARG A 18 -8.31 26.60 -4.05
C ARG A 18 -8.84 27.47 -2.92
N LEU A 19 -8.55 27.11 -1.66
CA LEU A 19 -9.01 27.84 -0.48
C LEU A 19 -8.00 28.90 0.00
N LEU A 20 -6.82 28.96 -0.63
CA LEU A 20 -5.78 29.91 -0.23
C LEU A 20 -6.07 31.31 -0.78
N PRO A 21 -5.71 32.39 -0.05
CA PRO A 21 -5.93 33.77 -0.50
C PRO A 21 -5.27 34.11 -1.85
N TYR A 22 -4.22 33.36 -2.21
CA TYR A 22 -3.47 33.52 -3.45
C TYR A 22 -3.70 32.38 -4.44
N SER A 23 -4.86 31.70 -4.37
CA SER A 23 -5.17 30.54 -5.23
C SER A 23 -5.00 30.81 -6.74
N ALA A 24 -5.17 32.06 -7.17
CA ALA A 24 -5.02 32.48 -8.56
C ALA A 24 -3.58 32.35 -9.10
N SER A 25 -2.54 32.38 -8.26
CA SER A 25 -1.14 32.26 -8.70
C SER A 25 -0.60 30.83 -8.63
N ILE A 26 -1.36 29.91 -8.03
CA ILE A 26 -0.88 28.55 -7.72
C ILE A 26 -0.68 27.72 -8.99
N ASP A 27 -1.58 27.85 -9.96
CA ASP A 27 -1.49 27.06 -11.20
C ASP A 27 -0.21 27.41 -11.98
N ASP A 28 0.12 28.70 -12.10
CA ASP A 28 1.34 29.18 -12.76
C ASP A 28 2.61 28.78 -11.99
N GLU A 29 2.57 28.79 -10.66
CA GLU A 29 3.70 28.38 -9.81
C GLU A 29 3.97 26.88 -9.95
N ALA A 30 2.92 26.07 -9.88
CA ALA A 30 3.01 24.62 -10.02
C ALA A 30 3.54 24.23 -11.41
N GLU A 31 3.04 24.86 -12.48
CA GLU A 31 3.52 24.59 -13.85
C GLU A 31 5.01 24.88 -14.00
N LYS A 32 5.48 26.02 -13.47
CA LYS A 32 6.92 26.39 -13.49
C LYS A 32 7.78 25.41 -12.71
N LEU A 33 7.39 25.09 -11.47
CA LEU A 33 8.13 24.15 -10.63
C LEU A 33 8.19 22.76 -11.26
N PHE A 34 7.09 22.29 -11.83
CA PHE A 34 7.06 20.99 -12.49
C PHE A 34 7.94 20.98 -13.75
N ALA A 35 7.93 22.05 -14.55
CA ALA A 35 8.81 22.20 -15.70
C ALA A 35 10.29 22.17 -15.29
N GLU A 36 10.66 22.83 -14.18
CA GLU A 36 12.02 22.78 -13.64
C GLU A 36 12.42 21.36 -13.18
N ILE A 37 11.51 20.66 -12.49
CA ILE A 37 11.73 19.26 -12.08
C ILE A 37 11.98 18.39 -13.31
N LYS A 38 11.09 18.44 -14.32
CA LYS A 38 11.24 17.65 -15.57
C LYS A 38 12.55 17.96 -16.28
N MET A 39 12.85 19.24 -16.46
CA MET A 39 14.05 19.69 -17.16
C MET A 39 15.32 19.18 -16.47
N ASN A 40 15.41 19.32 -15.15
CA ASN A 40 16.64 19.01 -14.44
C ASN A 40 16.81 17.51 -14.15
N LEU A 41 15.73 16.75 -14.01
CA LEU A 41 15.77 15.29 -14.06
C LEU A 41 16.25 14.79 -15.43
N GLY A 42 15.78 15.38 -16.53
CA GLY A 42 16.29 15.06 -17.87
C GLY A 42 17.78 15.42 -18.03
N ARG A 43 18.20 16.57 -17.50
CA ARG A 43 19.61 17.02 -17.55
C ARG A 43 20.56 16.13 -16.77
N CYS A 44 20.17 15.59 -15.61
CA CYS A 44 21.07 14.75 -14.84
C CYS A 44 21.47 13.49 -15.61
N VAL A 45 20.54 12.92 -16.41
CA VAL A 45 20.81 11.79 -17.30
C VAL A 45 21.65 12.24 -18.50
N ALA A 46 21.29 13.36 -19.15
CA ALA A 46 22.01 13.87 -20.31
C ALA A 46 23.49 14.20 -20.01
N LEU A 47 23.75 14.73 -18.81
CA LEU A 47 25.09 15.07 -18.32
C LEU A 47 25.82 13.88 -17.67
N ARG A 48 25.12 12.74 -17.50
CA ARG A 48 25.62 11.55 -16.76
C ARG A 48 26.01 11.85 -15.30
N GLU A 49 25.43 12.89 -14.74
CA GLU A 49 25.61 13.31 -13.35
C GLU A 49 24.34 13.02 -12.55
N VAL A 50 24.02 11.73 -12.38
CA VAL A 50 22.80 11.33 -11.66
C VAL A 50 22.94 11.63 -10.17
N THR A 51 24.09 11.33 -9.56
CA THR A 51 24.39 11.67 -8.16
C THR A 51 25.28 12.91 -8.12
N PRO A 52 24.90 14.01 -7.43
CA PRO A 52 23.80 14.18 -6.48
C PRO A 52 22.52 14.80 -7.07
N VAL A 53 22.53 15.20 -8.35
CA VAL A 53 21.50 16.06 -8.97
C VAL A 53 20.11 15.42 -8.91
N ALA A 54 19.99 14.13 -9.26
CA ALA A 54 18.72 13.42 -9.21
C ALA A 54 18.13 13.42 -7.80
N GLY A 55 18.95 13.24 -6.76
CA GLY A 55 18.48 13.20 -5.38
C GLY A 55 17.82 14.51 -4.93
N TYR A 56 18.37 15.66 -5.34
CA TYR A 56 17.75 16.96 -5.08
C TYR A 56 16.40 17.10 -5.78
N TRP A 57 16.32 16.79 -7.08
CA TRP A 57 15.08 16.96 -7.85
C TRP A 57 14.02 15.91 -7.52
N LEU A 58 14.39 14.72 -7.03
CA LEU A 58 13.46 13.76 -6.45
C LEU A 58 12.87 14.26 -5.13
N ALA A 59 13.66 14.95 -4.31
CA ALA A 59 13.13 15.61 -3.11
C ALA A 59 12.19 16.77 -3.48
N GLN A 60 12.51 17.56 -4.51
CA GLN A 60 11.61 18.59 -5.02
C GLN A 60 10.32 18.01 -5.58
N LEU A 61 10.39 16.88 -6.29
CA LEU A 61 9.21 16.15 -6.77
C LEU A 61 8.33 15.66 -5.61
N HIS A 62 8.93 15.16 -4.53
CA HIS A 62 8.19 14.80 -3.33
C HIS A 62 7.43 16.00 -2.75
N SER A 63 8.12 17.11 -2.50
CA SER A 63 7.51 18.36 -2.01
C SER A 63 6.42 18.87 -2.96
N PHE A 64 6.64 18.76 -4.27
CA PHE A 64 5.66 19.14 -5.28
C PHE A 64 4.37 18.32 -5.14
N LEU A 65 4.48 16.99 -5.00
CA LEU A 65 3.32 16.11 -4.82
C LEU A 65 2.57 16.38 -3.51
N GLU A 66 3.28 16.75 -2.44
CA GLU A 66 2.66 17.12 -1.15
C GLU A 66 1.90 18.46 -1.24
N LEU A 67 2.48 19.46 -1.92
CA LEU A 67 1.92 20.81 -2.01
C LEU A 67 0.82 20.93 -3.08
N TYR A 68 1.04 20.37 -4.26
CA TYR A 68 0.19 20.58 -5.44
C TYR A 68 -0.61 19.34 -5.83
N GLY A 69 -0.30 18.17 -5.27
CA GLY A 69 -0.88 16.91 -5.70
C GLY A 69 -0.40 16.51 -7.10
N TYR A 70 -1.28 15.90 -7.89
CA TYR A 70 -0.98 15.49 -9.27
C TYR A 70 -1.35 16.63 -10.23
N HIS A 71 -0.71 17.79 -10.04
CA HIS A 71 -0.86 18.99 -10.88
C HIS A 71 0.04 18.87 -12.11
N PHE A 72 -0.25 17.86 -12.92
CA PHE A 72 0.37 17.62 -14.22
C PHE A 72 -0.56 16.75 -15.08
N THR A 73 -0.24 16.69 -16.37
CA THR A 73 -1.00 15.91 -17.34
C THR A 73 -0.77 14.41 -17.14
N LYS A 74 -1.74 13.60 -17.58
CA LYS A 74 -1.61 12.14 -17.53
C LYS A 74 -0.45 11.62 -18.39
N THR A 75 -0.17 12.28 -19.50
CA THR A 75 0.97 11.98 -20.38
C THR A 75 2.29 12.22 -19.65
N ASP A 76 2.43 13.36 -18.97
CA ASP A 76 3.61 13.62 -18.15
C ASP A 76 3.75 12.61 -17.00
N HIS A 77 2.64 12.19 -16.39
CA HIS A 77 2.66 11.17 -15.33
C HIS A 77 3.24 9.84 -15.81
N ILE A 78 2.78 9.34 -16.96
CA ILE A 78 3.27 8.07 -17.53
C ILE A 78 4.76 8.19 -17.87
N VAL A 79 5.15 9.24 -18.60
CA VAL A 79 6.53 9.48 -18.99
C VAL A 79 7.44 9.61 -17.77
N LEU A 80 7.00 10.28 -16.71
CA LEU A 80 7.76 10.40 -15.47
C LEU A 80 7.95 9.04 -14.78
N VAL A 81 6.92 8.22 -14.70
CA VAL A 81 7.02 6.87 -14.10
C VAL A 81 7.99 6.00 -14.90
N GLU A 82 7.84 5.95 -16.23
CA GLU A 82 8.71 5.19 -17.13
C GLU A 82 10.16 5.66 -17.02
N PHE A 83 10.39 6.97 -17.07
CA PHE A 83 11.71 7.57 -16.92
C PHE A 83 12.37 7.17 -15.59
N LEU A 84 11.65 7.24 -14.48
CA LEU A 84 12.19 6.88 -13.17
C LEU A 84 12.48 5.37 -13.04
N LEU A 85 11.66 4.52 -13.66
CA LEU A 85 11.90 3.07 -13.73
C LEU A 85 13.18 2.75 -14.52
N GLU A 86 13.39 3.40 -15.67
CA GLU A 86 14.61 3.24 -16.46
C GLU A 86 15.86 3.71 -15.70
N LEU A 87 15.75 4.85 -15.00
CA LEU A 87 16.84 5.39 -14.18
C LEU A 87 17.18 4.46 -13.00
N LEU A 88 16.18 3.80 -12.42
CA LEU A 88 16.35 2.88 -11.29
C LEU A 88 17.18 1.64 -11.64
N VAL A 89 17.11 1.17 -12.88
CA VAL A 89 17.78 -0.06 -13.36
C VAL A 89 19.26 0.18 -13.69
N ILE A 90 19.73 1.43 -13.69
CA ILE A 90 21.13 1.77 -13.95
C ILE A 90 22.04 1.08 -12.94
N ARG A 91 23.01 0.30 -13.46
CA ARG A 91 23.98 -0.42 -12.64
C ARG A 91 24.94 0.54 -11.93
N GLY A 92 25.27 0.21 -10.69
CA GLY A 92 26.22 1.00 -9.89
C GLY A 92 25.65 2.31 -9.34
N LEU A 93 24.33 2.52 -9.42
CA LEU A 93 23.69 3.68 -8.82
C LEU A 93 23.82 3.65 -7.29
N ASP A 94 24.03 4.82 -6.69
CA ASP A 94 24.13 4.98 -5.25
C ASP A 94 22.84 4.51 -4.54
N LEU A 95 22.98 3.75 -3.45
CA LEU A 95 21.85 3.10 -2.76
C LEU A 95 20.87 4.09 -2.13
N VAL A 96 21.32 5.30 -1.79
CA VAL A 96 20.44 6.37 -1.29
C VAL A 96 19.56 6.87 -2.43
N ILE A 97 20.13 7.09 -3.62
CA ILE A 97 19.37 7.49 -4.81
C ILE A 97 18.39 6.39 -5.23
N VAL A 98 18.80 5.11 -5.21
CA VAL A 98 17.89 3.98 -5.46
C VAL A 98 16.68 4.03 -4.50
N GLY A 99 16.92 4.27 -3.21
CA GLY A 99 15.85 4.42 -2.22
C GLY A 99 14.96 5.65 -2.43
N GLN A 100 15.49 6.74 -2.98
CA GLN A 100 14.70 7.93 -3.34
C GLN A 100 13.84 7.69 -4.59
N LEU A 101 14.40 7.03 -5.61
CA LEU A 101 13.68 6.63 -6.83
C LEU A 101 12.54 5.68 -6.50
N ALA A 102 12.80 4.64 -5.71
CA ALA A 102 11.77 3.68 -5.29
C ALA A 102 10.62 4.39 -4.53
N HIS A 103 10.96 5.35 -3.67
CA HIS A 103 9.96 6.13 -2.98
C HIS A 103 9.15 7.04 -3.93
N ALA A 104 9.81 7.75 -4.85
CA ALA A 104 9.14 8.60 -5.84
C ALA A 104 8.18 7.79 -6.73
N ILE A 105 8.61 6.63 -7.24
CA ILE A 105 7.77 5.72 -8.03
C ILE A 105 6.57 5.24 -7.19
N SER A 106 6.79 4.86 -5.93
CA SER A 106 5.71 4.47 -5.01
C SER A 106 4.67 5.57 -4.86
N LEU A 107 5.09 6.84 -4.71
CA LEU A 107 4.19 7.98 -4.60
C LEU A 107 3.40 8.21 -5.89
N LEU A 108 4.08 8.16 -7.04
CA LEU A 108 3.43 8.34 -8.35
C LEU A 108 2.41 7.25 -8.65
N LEU A 109 2.63 6.02 -8.19
CA LEU A 109 1.76 4.87 -8.43
C LEU A 109 0.78 4.56 -7.28
N LYS A 110 0.86 5.30 -6.16
CA LYS A 110 0.01 5.08 -4.97
C LYS A 110 -1.48 5.20 -5.29
N ARG A 111 -1.86 6.19 -6.11
CA ARG A 111 -3.26 6.44 -6.51
C ARG A 111 -3.58 5.71 -7.81
N ARG A 112 -3.99 4.45 -7.66
CA ARG A 112 -4.27 3.55 -8.78
C ARG A 112 -5.31 4.10 -9.74
N GLU A 113 -6.33 4.80 -9.24
CA GLU A 113 -7.39 5.45 -10.04
C GLU A 113 -6.89 6.39 -11.17
N LEU A 114 -5.65 6.90 -11.09
CA LEU A 114 -5.10 7.86 -12.06
C LEU A 114 -4.57 7.21 -13.36
N LEU A 115 -4.01 6.02 -13.25
CA LEU A 115 -3.37 5.29 -14.36
C LEU A 115 -4.00 3.91 -14.51
N SER A 116 -4.50 3.61 -15.71
CA SER A 116 -5.05 2.29 -16.00
C SER A 116 -3.96 1.37 -16.54
N ARG A 117 -4.21 0.06 -16.45
CA ARG A 117 -3.33 -0.99 -16.94
C ARG A 117 -3.14 -0.98 -18.46
N ASP A 118 -4.12 -0.48 -19.21
CA ASP A 118 -4.03 -0.36 -20.68
C ASP A 118 -3.03 0.73 -21.11
N GLN A 119 -2.72 1.66 -20.19
CA GLN A 119 -1.88 2.82 -20.46
C GLN A 119 -0.45 2.66 -19.96
N LEU A 120 -0.22 1.79 -18.98
CA LEU A 120 1.08 1.55 -18.37
C LEU A 120 1.32 0.06 -18.20
N CYS A 121 2.39 -0.44 -18.82
CA CYS A 121 2.85 -1.80 -18.67
C CYS A 121 4.29 -1.80 -18.13
N ILE A 122 4.48 -2.34 -16.94
CA ILE A 122 5.79 -2.40 -16.27
C ILE A 122 6.39 -3.79 -16.45
N GLN A 123 7.66 -3.84 -16.84
CA GLN A 123 8.42 -5.09 -16.89
C GLN A 123 8.86 -5.49 -15.48
N TRP A 124 8.51 -6.70 -15.05
CA TRP A 124 8.81 -7.17 -13.69
C TRP A 124 10.28 -7.58 -13.51
N ARG A 125 10.91 -8.13 -14.56
CA ARG A 125 12.24 -8.74 -14.49
C ARG A 125 13.34 -7.76 -14.05
N PRO A 126 13.42 -6.51 -14.56
CA PRO A 126 14.41 -5.55 -14.07
C PRO A 126 14.25 -5.20 -12.58
N LEU A 127 13.01 -5.15 -12.09
CA LEU A 127 12.72 -4.89 -10.67
C LEU A 127 13.10 -6.09 -9.80
N TYR A 128 12.86 -7.29 -10.31
CA TYR A 128 13.27 -8.54 -9.66
C TYR A 128 14.79 -8.65 -9.53
N GLU A 129 15.52 -8.44 -10.63
CA GLU A 129 16.99 -8.48 -10.62
C GLU A 129 17.59 -7.42 -9.69
N LEU A 130 16.98 -6.23 -9.64
CA LEU A 130 17.35 -5.18 -8.68
C LEU A 130 17.15 -5.63 -7.24
N TYR A 131 15.97 -6.18 -6.92
CA TYR A 131 15.64 -6.67 -5.58
C TYR A 131 16.57 -7.80 -5.15
N GLU A 132 16.77 -8.80 -6.03
CA GLU A 132 17.66 -9.95 -5.75
C GLU A 132 19.10 -9.50 -5.49
N ARG A 133 19.61 -8.55 -6.27
CA ARG A 133 20.98 -8.00 -6.10
C ARG A 133 21.16 -7.27 -4.76
N LEU A 134 20.11 -6.65 -4.22
CA LEU A 134 20.21 -5.81 -3.03
C LEU A 134 19.85 -6.55 -1.73
N GLU A 135 18.85 -7.43 -1.78
CA GLU A 135 18.36 -8.16 -0.61
C GLU A 135 18.93 -9.58 -0.49
N CYS A 136 19.15 -10.26 -1.61
CA CYS A 136 19.48 -11.69 -1.62
C CYS A 136 20.91 -11.99 -2.12
N SER A 137 21.77 -10.98 -2.26
CA SER A 137 23.13 -11.16 -2.78
C SER A 137 24.11 -11.68 -1.73
N ARG A 138 25.07 -12.50 -2.18
CA ARG A 138 26.21 -12.96 -1.36
C ARG A 138 27.02 -11.79 -0.81
N ASP A 139 27.07 -10.67 -1.53
CA ASP A 139 27.76 -9.46 -1.10
C ASP A 139 27.17 -8.90 0.20
N ARG A 140 25.87 -9.07 0.43
CA ARG A 140 25.22 -8.69 1.69
C ARG A 140 25.57 -9.65 2.82
N GLU A 141 25.56 -10.96 2.54
CA GLU A 141 25.96 -11.98 3.52
C GLU A 141 27.42 -11.80 3.98
N LEU A 142 28.29 -11.38 3.06
CA LEU A 142 29.71 -11.09 3.32
C LEU A 142 29.95 -9.67 3.85
N GLY A 143 28.91 -8.84 3.97
CA GLY A 143 29.01 -7.45 4.47
C GLY A 143 29.67 -6.45 3.51
N LEU A 144 29.88 -6.83 2.24
CA LEU A 144 30.42 -5.99 1.17
C LEU A 144 29.40 -4.94 0.69
N LEU A 145 28.12 -5.28 0.76
CA LEU A 145 27.00 -4.38 0.49
C LEU A 145 26.27 -4.05 1.80
N ARG A 146 26.24 -2.77 2.18
CA ARG A 146 25.52 -2.28 3.37
C ARG A 146 24.40 -1.32 2.96
N PRO A 147 23.19 -1.85 2.69
CA PRO A 147 22.08 -1.01 2.31
C PRO A 147 21.57 -0.20 3.50
N PRO A 148 21.02 1.00 3.27
CA PRO A 148 20.28 1.74 4.29
C PRO A 148 19.13 0.88 4.87
N ALA A 149 18.86 1.03 6.17
CA ALA A 149 17.87 0.20 6.88
C ALA A 149 16.47 0.20 6.24
N ASN A 150 16.07 1.31 5.61
CA ASN A 150 14.75 1.48 5.00
C ASN A 150 14.72 1.15 3.50
N LEU A 151 15.82 0.68 2.91
CA LEU A 151 15.87 0.43 1.46
C LEU A 151 14.96 -0.74 1.07
N ALA A 152 15.02 -1.84 1.83
CA ALA A 152 14.19 -3.03 1.61
C ALA A 152 12.70 -2.67 1.56
N THR A 153 12.21 -2.00 2.61
CA THR A 153 10.80 -1.62 2.72
C THR A 153 10.34 -0.66 1.61
N ARG A 154 11.22 0.24 1.16
CA ARG A 154 10.95 1.13 0.02
C ARG A 154 10.86 0.37 -1.29
N LEU A 155 11.76 -0.57 -1.54
CA LEU A 155 11.72 -1.42 -2.73
C LEU A 155 10.48 -2.32 -2.73
N GLU A 156 10.15 -2.92 -1.59
CA GLU A 156 8.94 -3.75 -1.45
C GLU A 156 7.68 -2.94 -1.72
N THR A 157 7.58 -1.74 -1.14
CA THR A 157 6.44 -0.82 -1.38
C THR A 157 6.34 -0.43 -2.85
N MET A 158 7.47 -0.11 -3.48
CA MET A 158 7.52 0.23 -4.90
C MET A 158 7.05 -0.93 -5.76
N VAL A 159 7.58 -2.14 -5.55
CA VAL A 159 7.18 -3.33 -6.31
C VAL A 159 5.69 -3.62 -6.10
N ALA A 160 5.17 -3.49 -4.87
CA ALA A 160 3.75 -3.65 -4.59
C ALA A 160 2.86 -2.65 -5.37
N CYS A 161 3.35 -1.41 -5.58
CA CYS A 161 2.69 -0.42 -6.44
C CYS A 161 2.82 -0.76 -7.93
N CYS A 162 3.99 -1.20 -8.39
CA CYS A 162 4.24 -1.59 -9.78
C CYS A 162 3.51 -2.86 -10.21
N ARG A 163 3.29 -3.80 -9.28
CA ARG A 163 2.71 -5.13 -9.52
C ARG A 163 1.37 -5.11 -10.26
N VAL A 164 0.59 -4.06 -10.04
CA VAL A 164 -0.72 -3.86 -10.68
C VAL A 164 -0.58 -3.69 -12.21
N TYR A 165 0.58 -3.23 -12.67
CA TYR A 165 0.89 -2.89 -14.07
C TYR A 165 1.77 -3.94 -14.77
N PHE A 166 2.09 -5.08 -14.15
CA PHE A 166 2.84 -6.17 -14.81
C PHE A 166 2.02 -6.86 -15.88
N SER A 167 2.59 -7.24 -17.02
CA SER A 167 1.84 -7.90 -18.11
C SER A 167 1.11 -9.17 -17.66
N ALA A 168 0.05 -9.58 -18.37
CA ALA A 168 -0.68 -10.81 -18.03
C ALA A 168 0.18 -12.07 -18.16
N ALA A 169 1.17 -12.05 -19.06
CA ALA A 169 2.14 -13.13 -19.25
C ALA A 169 3.14 -13.24 -18.08
N SER A 170 3.35 -12.16 -17.32
CA SER A 170 4.34 -12.11 -16.23
C SER A 170 4.11 -13.19 -15.18
N THR A 171 2.85 -13.54 -14.88
CA THR A 171 2.53 -14.60 -13.90
C THR A 171 3.17 -15.93 -14.29
N ILE A 172 3.08 -16.32 -15.57
CA ILE A 172 3.60 -17.60 -16.05
C ILE A 172 5.13 -17.60 -15.96
N GLU A 173 5.77 -16.53 -16.44
CA GLU A 173 7.23 -16.38 -16.38
C GLU A 173 7.77 -16.45 -14.94
N MET A 174 7.09 -15.77 -14.01
CA MET A 174 7.42 -15.79 -12.58
C MET A 174 7.27 -17.19 -11.97
N LEU A 175 6.19 -17.90 -12.31
CA LEU A 175 5.97 -19.26 -11.85
C LEU A 175 7.04 -20.22 -12.39
N GLU A 176 7.34 -20.16 -13.68
CA GLU A 176 8.38 -20.98 -14.30
C GLU A 176 9.75 -20.76 -13.63
N GLU A 177 10.05 -19.52 -13.23
CA GLU A 177 11.32 -19.19 -12.59
C GLU A 177 11.39 -19.61 -11.11
N TRP A 178 10.28 -19.49 -10.35
CA TRP A 178 10.30 -19.67 -8.90
C TRP A 178 9.70 -20.98 -8.39
N LEU A 179 8.86 -21.67 -9.17
CA LEU A 179 8.34 -23.00 -8.78
C LEU A 179 9.47 -24.02 -8.51
N PRO A 180 10.59 -24.06 -9.27
CA PRO A 180 11.71 -24.96 -8.96
C PRO A 180 12.35 -24.73 -7.58
N LEU A 181 12.14 -23.55 -6.99
CA LEU A 181 12.67 -23.19 -5.67
C LEU A 181 11.75 -23.67 -4.51
N LEU A 182 10.58 -24.24 -4.80
CA LEU A 182 9.64 -24.77 -3.80
C LEU A 182 10.08 -26.14 -3.26
N CYS A 183 11.28 -26.21 -2.68
CA CYS A 183 11.74 -27.36 -1.91
C CYS A 183 11.47 -27.14 -0.41
N PRO A 184 10.53 -27.87 0.23
CA PRO A 184 10.19 -27.68 1.65
C PRO A 184 11.35 -27.89 2.63
N PHE A 185 12.42 -28.55 2.20
CA PHE A 185 13.56 -28.89 3.02
C PHE A 185 14.75 -27.93 2.86
N ASP A 186 14.65 -26.93 1.99
CA ASP A 186 15.73 -25.99 1.69
C ASP A 186 15.31 -24.53 1.91
N ARG A 187 16.29 -23.66 2.19
CA ARG A 187 16.09 -22.21 2.37
C ARG A 187 15.59 -21.53 1.10
N SER A 188 15.76 -22.17 -0.05
CA SER A 188 15.21 -21.72 -1.34
C SER A 188 13.69 -21.51 -1.30
N MET A 189 12.94 -22.29 -0.52
CA MET A 189 11.48 -22.13 -0.43
C MET A 189 11.07 -20.83 0.28
N GLN A 190 11.79 -20.40 1.31
CA GLN A 190 11.52 -19.12 1.98
C GLN A 190 11.76 -17.95 1.01
N LYS A 191 12.83 -18.03 0.21
CA LYS A 191 13.14 -17.05 -0.84
C LYS A 191 12.05 -17.01 -1.91
N ALA A 192 11.62 -18.17 -2.39
CA ALA A 192 10.53 -18.29 -3.36
C ALA A 192 9.22 -17.68 -2.82
N MET A 193 8.87 -17.97 -1.56
CA MET A 193 7.66 -17.46 -0.94
C MET A 193 7.67 -15.93 -0.81
N ALA A 194 8.83 -15.34 -0.48
CA ALA A 194 9.00 -13.89 -0.48
C ALA A 194 8.80 -13.30 -1.89
N TYR A 195 9.31 -13.96 -2.93
CA TYR A 195 9.12 -13.53 -4.32
C TYR A 195 7.66 -13.59 -4.76
N PHE A 196 6.96 -14.70 -4.47
CA PHE A 196 5.54 -14.83 -4.77
C PHE A 196 4.71 -13.77 -4.04
N GLN A 197 4.96 -13.56 -2.75
CA GLN A 197 4.28 -12.54 -1.97
C GLN A 197 4.47 -11.13 -2.57
N LEU A 198 5.67 -10.83 -3.05
CA LEU A 198 6.03 -9.50 -3.51
C LEU A 198 5.60 -9.23 -4.95
N PHE A 199 5.84 -10.14 -5.88
CA PHE A 199 5.73 -9.88 -7.32
C PHE A 199 4.46 -10.45 -7.98
N LEU A 200 3.85 -11.50 -7.44
CA LEU A 200 2.82 -12.25 -8.14
C LEU A 200 1.51 -11.44 -8.32
N PRO A 201 1.04 -11.19 -9.55
CA PRO A 201 -0.13 -10.34 -9.77
C PRO A 201 -1.42 -10.93 -9.20
N THR A 202 -2.13 -10.16 -8.36
CA THR A 202 -3.41 -10.55 -7.73
C THR A 202 -4.59 -9.66 -8.14
N THR A 203 -4.36 -8.67 -9.00
CA THR A 203 -5.35 -7.64 -9.37
C THR A 203 -5.65 -7.62 -10.86
N LEU A 204 -5.41 -8.74 -11.54
CA LEU A 204 -5.77 -8.92 -12.96
C LEU A 204 -7.30 -8.86 -13.14
N PRO A 205 -7.79 -8.39 -14.30
CA PRO A 205 -9.21 -8.32 -14.56
C PRO A 205 -9.84 -9.72 -14.77
N PRO A 206 -11.16 -9.88 -14.58
CA PRO A 206 -11.85 -11.19 -14.58
C PRO A 206 -11.65 -12.04 -15.84
N ASP A 207 -11.56 -11.40 -16.99
CA ASP A 207 -11.25 -12.01 -18.29
C ASP A 207 -9.86 -12.66 -18.30
N GLN A 208 -8.92 -12.15 -17.50
CA GLN A 208 -7.54 -12.60 -17.41
C GLN A 208 -7.24 -13.40 -16.14
N HIS A 209 -8.24 -13.73 -15.31
CA HIS A 209 -8.03 -14.54 -14.11
C HIS A 209 -7.41 -15.91 -14.40
N GLY A 210 -7.66 -16.48 -15.60
CA GLY A 210 -7.03 -17.72 -16.05
C GLY A 210 -5.51 -17.63 -16.26
N LEU A 211 -4.98 -16.42 -16.47
CA LEU A 211 -3.54 -16.12 -16.56
C LEU A 211 -2.97 -15.57 -15.24
N GLY A 212 -3.80 -15.46 -14.21
CA GLY A 212 -3.47 -14.87 -12.93
C GLY A 212 -3.48 -15.90 -11.80
N PHE A 213 -4.21 -15.59 -10.73
CA PHE A 213 -4.24 -16.39 -9.52
C PHE A 213 -4.72 -17.83 -9.74
N ARG A 214 -5.56 -18.10 -10.74
CA ARG A 214 -6.05 -19.46 -11.00
C ARG A 214 -4.95 -20.44 -11.41
N LEU A 215 -3.77 -19.97 -11.81
CA LEU A 215 -2.63 -20.83 -12.16
C LEU A 215 -1.92 -21.42 -10.93
N TRP A 216 -2.00 -20.76 -9.77
CA TRP A 216 -1.16 -21.07 -8.61
C TRP A 216 -1.91 -21.15 -7.28
N PHE A 217 -3.13 -20.60 -7.20
CA PHE A 217 -3.88 -20.47 -5.95
C PHE A 217 -4.15 -21.83 -5.29
N ASP A 218 -4.72 -22.78 -6.03
CA ASP A 218 -5.09 -24.10 -5.48
C ASP A 218 -3.85 -24.85 -4.97
N ASN A 219 -2.77 -24.86 -5.75
CA ASN A 219 -1.50 -25.48 -5.35
C ASN A 219 -0.92 -24.85 -4.08
N PHE A 220 -1.00 -23.52 -3.94
CA PHE A 220 -0.45 -22.82 -2.78
C PHE A 220 -1.31 -23.03 -1.53
N ILE A 221 -2.63 -23.10 -1.68
CA ILE A 221 -3.54 -23.48 -0.59
C ILE A 221 -3.28 -24.92 -0.16
N GLU A 222 -3.08 -25.85 -1.08
CA GLU A 222 -2.73 -27.23 -0.75
C GLU A 222 -1.39 -27.31 0.01
N ILE A 223 -0.37 -26.54 -0.41
CA ILE A 223 0.90 -26.44 0.33
C ILE A 223 0.66 -25.88 1.73
N TRP A 224 -0.17 -24.85 1.87
CA TRP A 224 -0.50 -24.23 3.15
C TRP A 224 -1.24 -25.21 4.09
N GLU A 225 -2.26 -25.91 3.60
CA GLU A 225 -3.03 -26.89 4.38
C GLU A 225 -2.19 -28.06 4.87
N ASN A 226 -1.20 -28.49 4.08
CA ASN A 226 -0.28 -29.56 4.45
C ASN A 226 0.89 -29.11 5.33
N SER A 227 1.13 -27.79 5.42
CA SER A 227 2.16 -27.21 6.27
C SER A 227 1.67 -27.12 7.71
N HIS A 228 2.05 -28.11 8.53
CA HIS A 228 1.66 -28.12 9.94
C HIS A 228 2.33 -26.96 10.69
N ASN A 229 1.51 -26.19 11.40
CA ASN A 229 1.81 -24.96 12.15
C ASN A 229 3.25 -24.75 12.66
N SER A 230 3.81 -23.56 12.39
CA SER A 230 4.86 -22.97 13.24
C SER A 230 4.23 -22.56 14.59
N PRO A 231 4.83 -22.85 15.75
CA PRO A 231 4.27 -22.51 17.08
C PRO A 231 4.27 -21.00 17.43
N GLU A 232 4.64 -20.11 16.51
CA GLU A 232 4.82 -18.67 16.76
C GLU A 232 3.51 -17.83 16.77
N TRP A 233 2.32 -18.44 16.66
CA TRP A 233 1.05 -17.71 16.50
C TRP A 233 0.33 -17.33 17.81
N GLU A 234 0.72 -17.88 18.97
CA GLU A 234 -0.14 -17.80 20.16
C GLU A 234 -0.04 -16.50 20.98
N ASN A 235 1.09 -15.80 21.06
CA ASN A 235 1.29 -14.84 22.16
C ASN A 235 1.23 -13.34 21.82
N ALA A 236 1.15 -12.93 20.54
CA ALA A 236 1.16 -11.50 20.17
C ALA A 236 0.22 -11.08 19.01
N LYS A 237 -0.56 -12.00 18.43
CA LYS A 237 -1.31 -11.75 17.17
C LYS A 237 -2.83 -11.63 17.34
N LEU A 238 -3.41 -12.10 18.45
CA LEU A 238 -4.87 -12.06 18.64
C LEU A 238 -5.39 -10.63 18.81
N HIS A 239 -4.68 -9.78 19.56
CA HIS A 239 -4.97 -8.35 19.65
C HIS A 239 -4.91 -7.64 18.29
N ASN A 240 -3.95 -8.02 17.43
CA ASN A 240 -3.86 -7.45 16.08
C ASN A 240 -5.08 -7.81 15.23
N VAL A 241 -5.56 -9.06 15.31
CA VAL A 241 -6.80 -9.45 14.63
C VAL A 241 -7.99 -8.68 15.22
N LEU A 242 -8.13 -8.67 16.54
CA LEU A 242 -9.25 -8.03 17.23
C LEU A 242 -9.36 -6.53 16.92
N PHE A 243 -8.22 -5.82 16.89
CA PHE A 243 -8.22 -4.36 16.75
C PHE A 243 -8.10 -3.87 15.31
N HIS A 244 -7.52 -4.64 14.39
CA HIS A 244 -7.38 -4.23 12.98
C HIS A 244 -8.49 -4.76 12.07
N LEU A 245 -9.19 -5.84 12.45
CA LEU A 245 -10.27 -6.39 11.64
C LEU A 245 -11.43 -5.40 11.42
N PRO A 246 -11.92 -4.63 12.42
CA PRO A 246 -12.93 -3.59 12.20
C PRO A 246 -12.54 -2.60 11.11
N THR A 247 -11.28 -2.16 11.11
CA THR A 247 -10.74 -1.22 10.14
C THR A 247 -10.74 -1.79 8.72
N GLN A 248 -10.45 -3.09 8.56
CA GLN A 248 -10.53 -3.73 7.24
C GLN A 248 -11.99 -3.82 6.75
N VAL A 249 -12.95 -4.06 7.64
CA VAL A 249 -14.38 -4.07 7.30
C VAL A 249 -14.86 -2.68 6.90
N VAL A 250 -14.51 -1.64 7.66
CA VAL A 250 -14.82 -0.24 7.30
C VAL A 250 -14.22 0.13 5.95
N ARG A 251 -12.95 -0.23 5.68
CA ARG A 251 -12.31 -0.02 4.37
C ARG A 251 -13.03 -0.76 3.24
N ARG A 252 -13.47 -2.00 3.48
CA ARG A 252 -14.25 -2.78 2.51
C ARG A 252 -15.60 -2.12 2.21
N LEU A 253 -16.35 -1.73 3.23
CA LEU A 253 -17.63 -1.03 3.03
C LEU A 253 -17.44 0.31 2.33
N HIS A 254 -16.38 1.04 2.65
CA HIS A 254 -16.05 2.27 1.94
C HIS A 254 -15.81 2.01 0.45
N ARG A 255 -15.05 0.97 0.11
CA ARG A 255 -14.84 0.53 -1.28
C ARG A 255 -16.13 0.11 -1.97
N GLU A 256 -17.04 -0.56 -1.27
CA GLU A 256 -18.30 -1.06 -1.84
C GLU A 256 -19.36 0.05 -2.04
N ARG A 257 -19.44 1.02 -1.12
CA ARG A 257 -20.56 1.99 -1.05
C ARG A 257 -20.19 3.40 -1.50
N TYR A 258 -18.95 3.85 -1.26
CA TYR A 258 -18.56 5.26 -1.39
C TYR A 258 -17.43 5.52 -2.37
N GLN A 259 -16.62 4.51 -2.71
CA GLN A 259 -15.53 4.69 -3.66
C GLN A 259 -16.08 5.03 -5.04
N GLN A 260 -15.51 6.08 -5.65
CA GLN A 260 -15.87 6.50 -6.99
C GLN A 260 -15.52 5.42 -8.02
N VAL A 261 -16.31 5.35 -9.09
CA VAL A 261 -16.05 4.43 -10.20
C VAL A 261 -14.66 4.72 -10.76
N SER A 262 -13.79 3.72 -10.69
CA SER A 262 -12.44 3.75 -11.25
C SER A 262 -12.30 2.60 -12.24
N TRP A 263 -11.16 2.52 -12.92
CA TRP A 263 -10.88 1.37 -13.80
C TRP A 263 -10.65 0.08 -12.99
N GLU A 264 -10.41 0.16 -11.68
CA GLU A 264 -10.41 -1.03 -10.83
C GLU A 264 -11.81 -1.63 -10.77
N GLN A 265 -11.88 -2.96 -10.90
CA GLN A 265 -13.15 -3.66 -10.91
C GLN A 265 -13.85 -3.55 -9.54
N PRO A 266 -15.12 -3.10 -9.49
CA PRO A 266 -15.87 -3.04 -8.26
C PRO A 266 -16.23 -4.46 -7.78
N PRO A 267 -16.45 -4.67 -6.47
CA PRO A 267 -16.96 -5.93 -5.96
C PRO A 267 -18.32 -6.28 -6.61
N PRO A 268 -18.50 -7.54 -7.08
CA PRO A 268 -19.78 -8.01 -7.63
C PRO A 268 -20.90 -7.83 -6.61
N GLU A 269 -22.10 -7.46 -7.08
CA GLU A 269 -23.25 -7.19 -6.21
C GLU A 269 -23.60 -8.38 -5.30
N SER A 270 -23.43 -9.61 -5.79
CA SER A 270 -23.69 -10.83 -5.03
C SER A 270 -22.76 -11.06 -3.83
N HIS A 271 -21.63 -10.36 -3.76
CA HIS A 271 -20.62 -10.51 -2.69
C HIS A 271 -20.46 -9.22 -1.87
N ARG A 272 -21.33 -8.22 -2.07
CA ARG A 272 -21.35 -7.00 -1.25
C ARG A 272 -21.92 -7.31 0.13
N MET A 273 -21.41 -6.62 1.13
CA MET A 273 -21.88 -6.79 2.51
C MET A 273 -23.25 -6.14 2.69
N SER A 274 -24.23 -6.95 3.08
CA SER A 274 -25.55 -6.47 3.47
C SER A 274 -25.50 -5.79 4.84
N ASP A 275 -26.52 -4.99 5.15
CA ASP A 275 -26.62 -4.36 6.47
C ASP A 275 -26.80 -5.39 7.60
N ALA A 276 -27.34 -6.58 7.29
CA ALA A 276 -27.42 -7.70 8.22
C ALA A 276 -26.03 -8.28 8.52
N ASP A 277 -25.20 -8.52 7.49
CA ASP A 277 -23.84 -9.03 7.67
C ASP A 277 -22.99 -8.08 8.53
N VAL A 278 -23.18 -6.77 8.35
CA VAL A 278 -22.50 -5.75 9.17
C VAL A 278 -23.00 -5.78 10.61
N ALA A 279 -24.30 -5.98 10.84
CA ALA A 279 -24.88 -6.12 12.18
C ALA A 279 -24.30 -7.34 12.90
N ASP A 280 -24.28 -8.49 12.22
CA ASP A 280 -23.79 -9.76 12.76
C ASP A 280 -22.30 -9.67 13.12
N PHE A 281 -21.51 -9.01 12.26
CA PHE A 281 -20.10 -8.73 12.54
C PHE A 281 -19.91 -7.89 13.82
N VAL A 282 -20.66 -6.79 13.96
CA VAL A 282 -20.57 -5.92 15.15
C VAL A 282 -21.05 -6.68 16.39
N GLN A 283 -22.13 -7.46 16.29
CA GLN A 283 -22.64 -8.27 17.39
C GLN A 283 -21.63 -9.31 17.88
N CYS A 284 -20.88 -9.92 16.96
CA CYS A 284 -19.84 -10.89 17.28
C CYS A 284 -18.63 -10.24 17.98
N LEU A 285 -18.16 -9.10 17.44
CA LEU A 285 -16.87 -8.54 17.85
C LEU A 285 -16.96 -7.52 18.99
N ALA A 286 -18.04 -6.73 19.06
CA ALA A 286 -18.18 -5.67 20.06
C ALA A 286 -18.08 -6.16 21.51
N PRO A 287 -18.71 -7.27 21.93
CA PRO A 287 -18.58 -7.77 23.30
C PRO A 287 -17.13 -8.12 23.66
N VAL A 288 -16.38 -8.69 22.72
CA VAL A 288 -14.98 -9.09 22.93
C VAL A 288 -14.09 -7.86 23.10
N VAL A 289 -14.28 -6.83 22.28
CA VAL A 289 -13.53 -5.57 22.40
C VAL A 289 -13.88 -4.84 23.70
N LEU A 290 -15.15 -4.85 24.12
CA LEU A 290 -15.60 -4.22 25.37
C LEU A 290 -14.98 -4.86 26.61
N VAL A 291 -14.72 -6.18 26.61
CA VAL A 291 -13.99 -6.84 27.70
C VAL A 291 -12.56 -6.31 27.82
N THR A 292 -11.90 -6.00 26.69
CA THR A 292 -10.53 -5.48 26.71
C THR A 292 -10.41 -4.06 27.29
N MET A 293 -11.52 -3.32 27.42
CA MET A 293 -11.52 -2.03 28.11
C MET A 293 -11.32 -2.16 29.63
N GLY A 294 -11.70 -3.29 30.23
CA GLY A 294 -11.66 -3.50 31.69
C GLY A 294 -10.39 -4.18 32.20
N TYR A 295 -9.43 -4.51 31.33
CA TYR A 295 -8.19 -5.20 31.72
C TYR A 295 -7.16 -4.17 32.23
N GLU A 296 -6.34 -4.54 33.23
CA GLU A 296 -5.33 -3.67 33.89
C GLU A 296 -4.20 -3.13 32.98
N GLY A 297 -4.32 -3.32 31.67
CA GLY A 297 -3.58 -2.59 30.66
C GLY A 297 -4.51 -2.26 29.52
N GLU A 298 -5.13 -1.08 29.54
CA GLU A 298 -5.90 -0.57 28.42
C GLU A 298 -5.04 -0.63 27.16
N HIS A 299 -5.38 -1.52 26.22
CA HIS A 299 -4.69 -1.56 24.95
C HIS A 299 -5.21 -0.40 24.09
N PRO A 300 -4.36 0.52 23.59
CA PRO A 300 -4.82 1.69 22.82
C PRO A 300 -5.61 1.29 21.56
N GLY A 301 -5.39 0.08 21.05
CA GLY A 301 -6.17 -0.51 19.94
C GLY A 301 -7.64 -0.77 20.26
N ALA A 302 -8.05 -0.93 21.52
CA ALA A 302 -9.45 -1.21 21.89
C ALA A 302 -10.35 0.01 21.61
N ALA A 303 -9.91 1.20 22.01
CA ALA A 303 -10.63 2.45 21.72
C ALA A 303 -10.77 2.68 20.21
N PHE A 304 -9.70 2.42 19.45
CA PHE A 304 -9.74 2.52 17.99
C PHE A 304 -10.71 1.52 17.37
N ALA A 305 -10.69 0.26 17.83
CA ALA A 305 -11.60 -0.76 17.35
C ALA A 305 -13.08 -0.42 17.65
N LEU A 306 -13.38 0.12 18.83
CA LEU A 306 -14.73 0.58 19.18
C LEU A 306 -15.16 1.78 18.33
N HIS A 307 -14.25 2.69 18.02
CA HIS A 307 -14.53 3.80 17.10
C HIS A 307 -14.91 3.28 15.71
N GLU A 308 -14.13 2.35 15.15
CA GLU A 308 -14.41 1.73 13.86
C GLU A 308 -15.75 0.97 13.90
N LEU A 309 -16.03 0.19 14.95
CA LEU A 309 -17.31 -0.51 15.11
C LEU A 309 -18.49 0.46 15.27
N ALA A 310 -18.31 1.58 15.98
CA ALA A 310 -19.34 2.61 16.11
C ALA A 310 -19.59 3.34 14.79
N SER A 311 -18.58 3.46 13.91
CA SER A 311 -18.76 3.98 12.55
C SER A 311 -19.63 3.06 11.68
N LEU A 312 -19.62 1.75 11.98
CA LEU A 312 -20.47 0.75 11.32
C LEU A 312 -21.90 0.77 11.86
N ARG A 313 -22.04 0.64 13.20
CA ARG A 313 -23.33 0.53 13.91
C ARG A 313 -23.27 1.26 15.26
N PRO A 314 -23.55 2.57 15.30
CA PRO A 314 -23.45 3.35 16.52
C PRO A 314 -24.49 2.94 17.57
N ASP A 315 -25.67 2.50 17.11
CA ASP A 315 -26.78 2.03 17.93
C ASP A 315 -26.43 0.82 18.79
N MET A 316 -25.53 -0.05 18.32
CA MET A 316 -25.13 -1.27 19.02
C MET A 316 -23.88 -1.07 19.90
N VAL A 317 -23.05 -0.07 19.60
CA VAL A 317 -21.72 0.09 20.22
C VAL A 317 -21.71 1.20 21.26
N ILE A 318 -22.37 2.34 21.00
CA ILE A 318 -22.32 3.50 21.88
C ILE A 318 -22.97 3.22 23.25
N PRO A 319 -24.18 2.62 23.34
CA PRO A 319 -24.81 2.40 24.65
C PRO A 319 -23.96 1.50 25.58
N PRO A 320 -23.44 0.33 25.14
CA PRO A 320 -22.60 -0.51 26.00
C PRO A 320 -21.24 0.10 26.39
N VAL A 321 -20.73 1.06 25.60
CA VAL A 321 -19.52 1.83 25.96
C VAL A 321 -19.87 2.82 27.05
N LEU A 322 -20.96 3.59 26.89
CA LEU A 322 -21.40 4.59 27.87
C LEU A 322 -21.74 3.98 29.23
N GLU A 323 -22.35 2.79 29.25
CA GLU A 323 -22.64 2.04 30.49
C GLU A 323 -21.38 1.62 31.25
N ARG A 324 -20.27 1.38 30.54
CA ARG A 324 -18.98 0.96 31.12
C ARG A 324 -18.06 2.13 31.46
N THR A 325 -18.24 3.29 30.83
CA THR A 325 -17.50 4.51 31.17
C THR A 325 -18.16 5.17 32.38
N PRO A 326 -17.46 5.30 33.53
CA PRO A 326 -18.00 6.04 34.65
C PRO A 326 -18.19 7.51 34.23
N LEU A 327 -19.44 7.97 34.17
CA LEU A 327 -19.72 9.40 34.01
C LEU A 327 -19.19 10.11 35.27
N PRO A 328 -18.41 11.20 35.12
CA PRO A 328 -17.99 11.98 36.27
C PRO A 328 -19.21 12.75 36.80
N ASP A 329 -19.98 12.11 37.68
CA ASP A 329 -20.72 12.87 38.68
C ASP A 329 -19.67 13.59 39.54
N GLU A 330 -19.84 14.89 39.75
CA GLU A 330 -18.91 15.85 40.36
C GLU A 330 -18.33 15.49 41.75
N PHE A 331 -18.54 14.28 42.28
CA PHE A 331 -18.03 13.85 43.58
C PHE A 331 -17.43 12.43 43.65
N THR A 332 -17.26 11.71 42.53
CA THR A 332 -16.77 10.31 42.55
C THR A 332 -15.32 10.12 42.08
N LEU A 333 -14.50 11.17 42.03
CA LEU A 333 -13.07 11.03 41.72
C LEU A 333 -12.22 10.49 42.88
N LEU A 334 -12.81 10.27 44.06
CA LEU A 334 -12.10 9.75 45.24
C LEU A 334 -12.39 8.27 45.54
N LYS A 335 -13.17 7.58 44.70
CA LYS A 335 -13.43 6.13 44.80
C LYS A 335 -13.44 5.45 43.44
N LEU A 336 -12.42 5.67 42.63
CA LEU A 336 -12.03 4.64 41.68
C LEU A 336 -11.00 3.76 42.39
N PRO A 337 -11.42 2.65 43.04
CA PRO A 337 -10.53 1.51 43.06
C PRO A 337 -10.46 1.06 41.60
N TYR A 338 -9.28 1.15 40.99
CA TYR A 338 -9.02 0.21 39.91
C TYR A 338 -9.29 -1.19 40.51
N CYS A 339 -10.38 -1.82 40.04
CA CYS A 339 -10.88 -3.16 40.37
C CYS A 339 -10.59 -3.69 41.80
N GLU A 340 -11.53 -3.51 42.73
CA GLU A 340 -11.58 -4.40 43.91
C GLU A 340 -12.11 -5.80 43.52
N ARG A 341 -11.16 -6.73 43.37
CA ARG A 341 -11.20 -8.21 43.58
C ARG A 341 -12.49 -9.00 43.29
N GLU A 342 -12.39 -9.97 42.37
CA GLU A 342 -12.28 -11.41 42.66
C GLU A 342 -11.64 -12.17 41.49
#